data_AF-A0A3M2B2S3-F1
#
_entry.id   AF-A0A3M2B2S3-F1
#
_cell.length_a   1.000
_cell.length_b   1.000
_cell.length_c   1.000
_cell.angle_alpha   90.00
_cell.angle_beta   90.00
_cell.angle_gamma   90.00
#
_symmetry.space_group_name_H-M   'P 1'
#
loop_
_entity.id
_entity.type
_entity.pdbx_description
1 polymer ?
#
loop_
_entity_poly.entity_id
_entity_poly.type
_entity_poly.pdbx_seq_one_letter_code
_entity_poly.pdbx_strand_id
1 'polypeptide(L)'
;MKRHPILLITSISVTLMFFGGALKSWGYYEVIDIVNGGTIQGHVTLVGRVPEPRAYNLIIFPDPEYCGRISNGEGWRLLHDFKVAENGGLQDVVVLLEGVQAGKPFSLSIPRIDREKG
;
A
#
# COMPACT_ATOMS: atom_id res chain seq x y z
N MET A 1 57.84 -10.47 -40.71
CA MET A 1 56.40 -10.43 -40.35
C MET A 1 56.24 -10.63 -38.84
N LYS A 2 56.45 -9.59 -38.02
CA LYS A 2 56.21 -9.64 -36.56
C LYS A 2 54.75 -9.30 -36.34
N ARG A 3 53.89 -10.32 -36.14
CA ARG A 3 52.48 -10.13 -35.80
C ARG A 3 52.45 -9.47 -34.42
N HIS A 4 51.97 -8.23 -34.32
CA HIS A 4 51.95 -7.45 -33.08
C HIS A 4 50.78 -7.92 -32.19
N PRO A 5 51.03 -8.77 -31.17
CA PRO A 5 49.97 -9.36 -30.35
C PRO A 5 49.24 -8.31 -29.49
N ILE A 6 49.90 -7.17 -29.26
CA ILE A 6 49.40 -6.06 -28.44
C ILE A 6 48.18 -5.40 -29.08
N LEU A 7 48.09 -5.34 -30.42
CA LEU A 7 46.96 -4.72 -31.14
C LEU A 7 45.69 -5.59 -31.13
N LEU A 8 45.86 -6.91 -31.06
CA LEU A 8 44.74 -7.86 -30.99
C LEU A 8 44.11 -7.88 -29.58
N ILE A 9 44.94 -7.78 -28.54
CA ILE A 9 44.48 -7.78 -27.15
C ILE A 9 43.68 -6.50 -26.83
N THR A 10 44.11 -5.35 -27.35
CA THR A 10 43.37 -4.08 -27.16
C THR A 10 42.01 -4.08 -27.89
N SER A 11 41.92 -4.68 -29.08
CA SER A 11 40.66 -4.79 -29.83
C SER A 11 39.62 -5.67 -29.12
N ILE A 12 40.06 -6.81 -28.55
CA ILE A 12 39.17 -7.72 -27.80
C ILE A 12 38.64 -7.03 -26.53
N SER A 13 39.49 -6.29 -25.81
CA SER A 13 39.08 -5.57 -24.60
C SER A 13 38.07 -4.44 -24.87
N VAL A 14 38.19 -3.75 -26.01
CA VAL A 14 37.27 -2.66 -26.40
C VAL A 14 35.90 -3.22 -26.82
N THR A 15 35.87 -4.41 -27.42
CA THR A 15 34.61 -5.04 -27.86
C THR A 15 33.83 -5.61 -26.67
N LEU A 16 34.52 -6.07 -25.63
CA LEU A 16 33.90 -6.57 -24.40
C LEU A 16 33.22 -5.45 -23.57
N MET A 17 33.65 -4.20 -23.70
CA MET A 17 33.01 -3.04 -23.06
C MET A 17 31.73 -2.58 -23.77
N PHE A 18 31.57 -2.84 -25.08
CA PHE A 18 30.37 -2.47 -25.83
C PHE A 18 29.21 -3.47 -25.70
N PHE A 19 29.48 -4.68 -25.19
CA PHE A 19 28.46 -5.64 -24.77
C PHE A 19 28.12 -5.47 -23.27
N GLY A 20 28.18 -4.22 -22.78
CA GLY A 20 27.69 -3.82 -21.47
C GLY A 20 26.19 -4.04 -21.39
N GLY A 21 25.79 -5.22 -20.94
CA GLY A 21 24.41 -5.55 -20.63
C GLY A 21 23.78 -4.46 -19.77
N ALA A 22 22.53 -4.12 -20.11
CA ALA A 22 21.73 -3.13 -19.41
C ALA A 22 21.93 -3.24 -17.90
N LEU A 23 22.43 -2.16 -17.29
CA LEU A 23 22.56 -2.05 -15.85
C LEU A 23 21.16 -2.23 -15.25
N LYS A 24 20.87 -3.43 -14.76
CA LYS A 24 19.68 -3.73 -13.96
C LYS A 24 19.72 -2.78 -12.77
N SER A 25 18.88 -1.75 -12.81
CA SER A 25 18.66 -0.82 -11.70
C SER A 25 18.33 -1.64 -10.46
N TRP A 26 19.17 -1.56 -9.43
CA TRP A 26 18.92 -2.17 -8.12
C TRP A 26 17.90 -1.32 -7.34
N GLY A 27 16.71 -1.14 -7.91
CA GLY A 27 15.57 -0.53 -7.24
C GLY A 27 14.78 -1.59 -6.47
N TYR A 28 14.01 -1.18 -5.45
CA TYR A 28 13.18 -2.10 -4.66
C TYR A 28 12.02 -2.72 -5.47
N TYR A 29 11.61 -2.07 -6.57
CA TYR A 29 10.57 -2.52 -7.49
C TYR A 29 10.98 -2.29 -8.96
N GLU A 30 10.96 -3.34 -9.79
CA GLU A 30 11.30 -3.30 -11.23
C GLU A 30 10.02 -3.19 -12.09
N VAL A 31 9.99 -2.24 -13.01
CA VAL A 31 8.85 -2.11 -13.95
C VAL A 31 9.06 -3.05 -15.13
N ILE A 32 8.15 -4.01 -15.31
CA ILE A 32 8.21 -5.02 -16.37
C ILE A 32 6.85 -5.22 -17.03
N ASP A 33 6.86 -5.74 -18.27
CA ASP A 33 5.66 -6.23 -18.92
C ASP A 33 5.23 -7.57 -18.28
N ILE A 34 3.98 -7.62 -17.81
CA ILE A 34 3.42 -8.82 -17.19
C ILE A 34 2.76 -9.69 -18.27
N VAL A 35 3.43 -10.77 -18.67
CA VAL A 35 2.92 -11.73 -19.66
C VAL A 35 1.95 -12.74 -19.03
N ASN A 36 2.24 -13.22 -17.83
CA ASN A 36 1.43 -14.20 -17.09
C ASN A 36 1.13 -13.68 -15.68
N GLY A 37 0.16 -12.76 -15.59
CA GLY A 37 -0.27 -12.20 -14.30
C GLY A 37 -1.15 -13.15 -13.49
N GLY A 38 -1.50 -12.74 -12.29
CA GLY A 38 -2.47 -13.41 -11.43
C GLY A 38 -3.43 -12.42 -10.77
N THR A 39 -4.56 -12.92 -10.28
CA THR A 39 -5.57 -12.13 -9.58
C THR A 39 -5.77 -12.73 -8.19
N ILE A 40 -5.77 -11.87 -7.16
CA ILE A 40 -6.14 -12.25 -5.80
C ILE A 40 -7.62 -11.90 -5.61
N GLN A 41 -8.42 -12.88 -5.23
CA GLN A 41 -9.84 -12.72 -4.91
C GLN A 41 -10.14 -13.40 -3.57
N GLY A 42 -11.04 -12.81 -2.80
CA GLY A 42 -11.44 -13.38 -1.51
C GLY A 42 -12.33 -12.44 -0.71
N HIS A 43 -12.76 -12.92 0.45
CA HIS A 43 -13.52 -12.15 1.43
C HIS A 43 -12.72 -12.04 2.72
N VAL A 44 -12.71 -10.84 3.31
CA VAL A 44 -12.16 -10.63 4.64
C VAL A 44 -13.31 -10.77 5.63
N THR A 45 -13.16 -11.68 6.59
CA THR A 45 -14.16 -11.95 7.61
C THR A 45 -13.55 -11.78 8.99
N LEU A 46 -14.37 -11.32 9.95
CA LEU A 46 -13.99 -11.33 11.34
C LEU A 46 -14.30 -12.70 11.93
N VAL A 47 -13.28 -13.39 12.44
CA VAL A 47 -13.45 -14.68 13.11
C VAL A 47 -13.75 -14.46 14.59
N GLY A 48 -14.83 -15.06 15.07
CA GLY A 48 -15.26 -14.97 16.47
C GLY A 48 -16.40 -13.98 16.69
N ARG A 49 -16.56 -13.53 17.95
CA ARG A 49 -17.58 -12.55 18.31
C ARG A 49 -17.13 -11.15 17.92
N VAL A 50 -18.06 -10.34 17.43
CA VAL A 50 -17.84 -8.90 17.23
C VAL A 50 -17.57 -8.25 18.59
N PRO A 51 -16.45 -7.53 18.78
CA PRO A 51 -16.17 -6.84 20.03
C PRO A 51 -17.23 -5.78 20.34
N GLU A 52 -17.57 -5.66 21.64
CA GLU A 52 -18.41 -4.57 22.13
C GLU A 52 -17.76 -3.21 21.84
N PRO A 53 -18.55 -2.17 21.51
CA PRO A 53 -18.02 -0.84 21.25
C PRO A 53 -17.35 -0.24 22.49
N ARG A 54 -16.30 0.56 22.26
CA ARG A 54 -15.70 1.36 23.33
C ARG A 54 -16.60 2.55 23.64
N ALA A 55 -16.93 2.75 24.92
CA ALA A 55 -17.76 3.86 25.37
C ALA A 55 -16.91 5.01 25.92
N TYR A 56 -17.13 6.22 25.41
CA TYR A 56 -16.51 7.45 25.89
C TYR A 56 -17.54 8.35 26.53
N ASN A 57 -17.30 8.71 27.80
CA ASN A 57 -18.18 9.62 28.52
C ASN A 57 -17.99 11.05 28.00
N LEU A 58 -19.05 11.63 27.44
CA LEU A 58 -19.08 13.00 26.98
C LEU A 58 -19.75 13.98 27.96
N ILE A 59 -20.36 13.48 29.05
CA ILE A 59 -21.04 14.29 30.08
C ILE A 59 -20.06 15.23 30.80
N ILE A 60 -18.77 14.88 30.84
CA ILE A 60 -17.73 15.69 31.48
C ILE A 60 -17.28 16.90 30.65
N PHE A 61 -17.78 17.07 29.42
CA PHE A 61 -17.40 18.18 28.55
C PHE A 61 -18.37 19.37 28.67
N PRO A 62 -17.89 20.61 28.47
CA PRO A 62 -18.62 21.83 28.79
C PRO A 62 -19.78 22.19 27.83
N ASP A 63 -20.05 21.37 26.82
CA ASP A 63 -21.13 21.61 25.84
C ASP A 63 -22.12 20.44 25.82
N PRO A 64 -23.15 20.45 26.68
CA PRO A 64 -24.10 19.34 26.83
C PRO A 64 -25.04 19.19 25.63
N GLU A 65 -25.36 20.27 24.91
CA GLU A 65 -26.21 20.22 23.72
C GLU A 65 -25.48 19.54 22.57
N TYR A 66 -24.26 19.99 22.27
CA TYR A 66 -23.43 19.36 21.25
C TYR A 66 -23.08 17.92 21.61
N CYS A 67 -22.60 17.68 22.84
CA CYS A 67 -22.20 16.35 23.30
C CYS A 67 -23.38 15.37 23.31
N GLY A 68 -24.58 15.82 23.70
CA GLY A 68 -25.81 15.04 23.60
C GLY A 68 -26.08 14.60 22.15
N ARG A 69 -26.00 15.53 21.19
CA ARG A 69 -26.22 15.27 19.76
C ARG A 69 -25.24 14.27 19.14
N ILE A 70 -24.00 14.24 19.59
CA ILE A 70 -22.95 13.34 19.06
C ILE A 70 -22.75 12.06 19.89
N SER A 71 -23.66 11.79 20.83
CA SER A 71 -23.67 10.63 21.72
C SER A 71 -24.87 9.73 21.42
N ASN A 72 -25.08 8.70 22.25
CA ASN A 72 -26.28 7.87 22.27
C ASN A 72 -27.52 8.55 22.91
N GLY A 73 -27.46 9.85 23.22
CA GLY A 73 -28.50 10.60 23.93
C GLY A 73 -28.36 10.59 25.46
N GLU A 74 -27.52 9.71 26.00
CA GLU A 74 -27.19 9.63 27.44
C GLU A 74 -25.79 10.19 27.75
N GLY A 75 -25.16 10.85 26.76
CA GLY A 75 -23.81 11.39 26.89
C GLY A 75 -22.70 10.35 26.71
N TRP A 76 -22.98 9.18 26.12
CA TRP A 76 -21.95 8.21 25.73
C TRP A 76 -21.72 8.18 24.23
N ARG A 77 -20.48 8.39 23.80
CA ARG A 77 -20.08 8.15 22.41
C ARG A 77 -19.53 6.73 22.28
N LEU A 78 -20.19 5.93 21.46
CA LEU A 78 -19.79 4.56 21.16
C LEU A 78 -18.88 4.55 19.93
N LEU A 79 -17.69 3.98 20.09
CA LEU A 79 -16.74 3.77 19.01
C LEU A 79 -16.75 2.28 18.64
N HIS A 80 -17.25 2.00 17.44
CA HIS A 80 -17.17 0.67 16.84
C HIS A 80 -15.86 0.56 16.05
N ASP A 81 -14.90 -0.17 16.62
CA ASP A 81 -13.60 -0.40 15.96
C ASP A 81 -13.74 -1.33 14.73
N PHE A 82 -14.80 -2.14 14.68
CA PHE A 82 -15.09 -3.06 13.59
C PHE A 82 -16.50 -2.85 13.06
N LYS A 83 -16.63 -2.71 11.73
CA LYS A 83 -17.92 -2.73 11.03
C LYS A 83 -18.07 -4.09 10.36
N VAL A 84 -19.00 -4.90 10.87
CA VAL A 84 -19.15 -6.30 10.45
C VAL A 84 -20.55 -6.50 9.89
N ALA A 85 -20.65 -7.09 8.70
CA ALA A 85 -21.92 -7.46 8.08
C ALA A 85 -22.53 -8.70 8.76
N GLU A 86 -23.82 -8.96 8.50
CA GLU A 86 -24.53 -10.12 9.08
C GLU A 86 -23.86 -11.47 8.76
N ASN A 87 -23.18 -11.58 7.62
CA ASN A 87 -22.43 -12.76 7.22
C ASN A 87 -21.00 -12.84 7.79
N GLY A 88 -20.62 -11.93 8.69
CA GLY A 88 -19.28 -11.85 9.27
C GLY A 88 -18.25 -11.10 8.42
N GLY A 89 -18.63 -10.56 7.26
CA GLY A 89 -17.75 -9.78 6.40
C GLY A 89 -17.27 -8.49 7.08
N LEU A 90 -15.96 -8.23 7.06
CA LEU A 90 -15.37 -7.03 7.62
C LEU A 90 -15.34 -5.92 6.57
N GLN A 91 -15.87 -4.74 6.92
CA GLN A 91 -15.91 -3.57 6.05
C GLN A 91 -14.68 -2.66 6.25
N ASP A 92 -14.46 -1.73 5.32
CA ASP A 92 -13.38 -0.73 5.37
C ASP A 92 -11.96 -1.31 5.51
N VAL A 93 -11.71 -2.48 4.91
CA VAL A 93 -10.43 -3.19 5.01
C VAL A 93 -9.41 -2.69 3.98
N VAL A 94 -8.18 -2.50 4.43
CA VAL A 94 -7.00 -2.31 3.58
C VAL A 94 -6.20 -3.60 3.51
N VAL A 95 -5.93 -4.08 2.30
CA VAL A 95 -5.10 -5.27 2.06
C VAL A 95 -3.74 -4.82 1.53
N LEU A 96 -2.68 -5.15 2.26
CA LEU A 96 -1.30 -4.91 1.84
C LEU A 96 -0.73 -6.19 1.22
N LEU A 97 -0.22 -6.09 0.00
CA LEU A 97 0.55 -7.16 -0.63
C LEU A 97 2.03 -6.83 -0.54
N GLU A 98 2.78 -7.63 0.20
CA GLU A 98 4.22 -7.45 0.41
C GLU A 98 5.05 -8.37 -0.49
N GLY A 99 6.34 -8.04 -0.64
CA GLY A 99 7.29 -8.89 -1.38
C GLY A 99 7.15 -8.84 -2.90
N VAL A 100 6.34 -7.94 -3.46
CA VAL A 100 6.26 -7.72 -4.91
C VAL A 100 7.46 -6.91 -5.36
N GLN A 101 8.40 -7.56 -6.05
CA GLN A 101 9.66 -6.95 -6.51
C GLN A 101 9.61 -6.43 -7.95
N ALA A 102 8.62 -6.85 -8.75
CA ALA A 102 8.48 -6.40 -10.12
C ALA A 102 7.02 -6.42 -10.59
N GLY A 103 6.66 -5.52 -11.50
CA GLY A 103 5.34 -5.50 -12.12
C GLY A 103 5.03 -4.23 -12.92
N LYS A 104 3.74 -3.89 -13.01
CA LYS A 104 3.26 -2.69 -13.73
C LYS A 104 3.72 -1.40 -13.02
N PRO A 105 3.86 -0.28 -13.76
CA PRO A 105 4.16 1.01 -13.14
C PRO A 105 3.00 1.45 -12.22
N PHE A 106 3.34 2.04 -11.07
CA PHE A 106 2.36 2.65 -10.17
C PHE A 106 2.01 4.06 -10.65
N SER A 107 0.71 4.38 -10.74
CA SER A 107 0.26 5.76 -10.88
C SER A 107 0.06 6.33 -9.47
N LEU A 108 1.01 7.14 -9.00
CA LEU A 108 0.85 7.87 -7.75
C LEU A 108 0.09 9.16 -8.05
N SER A 109 -1.21 9.20 -7.75
CA SER A 109 -1.92 10.46 -7.62
C SER A 109 -1.63 11.01 -6.22
N ILE A 110 -1.00 12.18 -6.15
CA ILE A 110 -0.88 12.90 -4.88
C ILE A 110 -2.27 13.47 -4.59
N PRO A 111 -2.96 13.05 -3.51
CA PRO A 111 -4.23 13.65 -3.15
C PRO A 111 -3.97 15.12 -2.79
N ARG A 112 -4.66 16.07 -3.43
CA ARG A 112 -4.70 17.43 -2.89
C ARG A 112 -5.51 17.36 -1.59
N ILE A 113 -4.87 17.73 -0.49
CA ILE A 113 -5.60 18.03 0.74
C ILE A 113 -6.20 19.42 0.56
N ASP A 114 -7.43 19.46 0.07
CA ASP A 114 -8.21 20.69 0.13
C ASP A 114 -8.57 20.93 1.59
N ARG A 115 -8.13 22.05 2.16
CA ARG A 115 -8.60 22.46 3.48
C ARG A 115 -10.06 22.83 3.33
N GLU A 116 -10.94 21.96 3.83
CA GLU A 116 -12.35 22.26 4.04
C GLU A 116 -12.42 23.56 4.84
N LYS A 117 -12.95 24.61 4.21
CA LYS A 117 -13.13 25.92 4.84
C LYS A 117 -14.15 25.74 5.96
N GLY A 118 -13.71 26.01 7.19
CA GLY A 118 -14.60 26.19 8.35
C GLY A 118 -15.51 27.38 8.19
#